data_AF-B8KMW5-F1
#
_entry.id   AF-B8KMW5-F1
#
_cell.length_a   1.000
_cell.length_b   1.000
_cell.length_c   1.000
_cell.angle_alpha   90.00
_cell.angle_beta   90.00
_cell.angle_gamma   90.00
#
_symmetry.space_group_name_H-M   'P 1'
#
loop_
_entity.id
_entity.type
_entity.pdbx_description
1 polymer ?
#
loop_
_entity_poly.entity_id
_entity_poly.type
_entity_poly.pdbx_seq_one_letter_code
_entity_poly.pdbx_strand_id
1 'polypeptide(L)'
;MFLFVSILLQLLLLVQPSMASRPAKALERCFYLSEKIEHYTQLRRRGGSAMQMASWRKSRSRYEDEFRTLRCSKFSHQLRRKNR
;
A
#
# COMPACT_ATOMS: atom_id res chain seq x y z
N MET A 1 -4.69 50.46 -12.00
CA MET A 1 -5.08 49.23 -12.74
C MET A 1 -4.00 48.14 -12.70
N PHE A 2 -2.72 48.46 -12.97
CA PHE A 2 -1.62 47.47 -12.98
C PHE A 2 -1.32 46.76 -11.63
N LEU A 3 -1.56 47.43 -10.49
CA LEU A 3 -1.33 46.84 -9.16
C LEU A 3 -2.34 45.74 -8.80
N PHE A 4 -3.59 45.87 -9.24
CA PHE A 4 -4.63 44.86 -9.01
C PHE A 4 -4.35 43.55 -9.75
N VAL A 5 -3.81 43.64 -10.97
CA VAL A 5 -3.43 42.47 -11.79
C VAL A 5 -2.26 41.71 -11.16
N SER A 6 -1.30 42.42 -10.57
CA SER A 6 -0.15 41.79 -9.88
C SER A 6 -0.56 41.05 -8.61
N ILE A 7 -1.50 41.61 -7.84
CA ILE A 7 -2.02 40.95 -6.62
C ILE A 7 -2.83 39.70 -6.98
N LEU A 8 -3.63 39.75 -8.06
CA LEU A 8 -4.40 38.60 -8.54
C LEU A 8 -3.49 37.47 -9.03
N LEU A 9 -2.38 37.81 -9.68
CA LEU A 9 -1.40 36.84 -10.20
C LEU A 9 -0.60 36.15 -9.08
N GLN A 10 -0.31 36.86 -7.98
CA GLN A 10 0.35 36.29 -6.81
C GLN A 10 -0.57 35.34 -6.03
N LEU A 11 -1.87 35.63 -5.93
CA LEU A 11 -2.83 34.73 -5.27
C LEU A 11 -3.00 33.39 -6.01
N LEU A 12 -2.91 33.39 -7.34
CA LEU A 12 -3.05 32.17 -8.14
C LEU A 12 -1.90 31.16 -7.94
N LEU A 13 -0.71 31.62 -7.54
CA LEU A 13 0.46 30.77 -7.35
C LEU A 13 0.48 30.03 -6.00
N LEU A 14 -0.30 30.46 -5.01
CA LEU A 14 -0.37 29.77 -3.71
C LEU A 14 -1.25 28.51 -3.72
N VAL A 15 -2.13 28.36 -4.71
CA VAL A 15 -3.02 27.20 -4.82
C VAL A 15 -2.39 26.14 -5.71
N GLN A 16 -1.19 25.67 -5.36
CA GLN A 16 -0.66 24.45 -5.96
C GLN A 16 -1.21 23.24 -5.20
N PRO A 17 -1.96 22.33 -5.86
CA PRO A 17 -2.35 21.08 -5.23
C PRO A 17 -1.09 20.26 -4.98
N SER A 18 -0.66 20.19 -3.72
CA SER A 18 0.45 19.34 -3.32
C SER A 18 0.05 17.87 -3.54
N MET A 19 0.54 17.27 -4.62
CA MET A 19 0.37 15.84 -4.92
C MET A 19 1.20 14.93 -3.99
N ALA A 20 1.18 15.18 -2.68
CA ALA A 20 1.99 14.47 -1.70
C ALA A 20 1.30 13.24 -1.06
N SER A 21 0.07 12.89 -1.46
CA SER A 21 -0.75 11.87 -0.80
C SER A 21 -0.67 10.44 -1.40
N ARG A 22 0.05 10.26 -2.51
CA ARG A 22 0.20 8.95 -3.19
C ARG A 22 1.01 7.89 -2.41
N PRO A 23 2.15 8.19 -1.75
CA PRO A 23 2.97 7.14 -1.13
C PRO A 23 2.31 6.53 0.12
N ALA A 24 1.52 7.30 0.86
CA ALA A 24 0.84 6.83 2.08
C ALA A 24 -0.21 5.74 1.77
N LYS A 25 -1.06 5.98 0.75
CA LYS A 25 -2.06 4.99 0.32
C LYS A 25 -1.45 3.71 -0.25
N ALA A 26 -0.36 3.86 -1.02
CA ALA A 26 0.36 2.70 -1.55
C ALA A 26 0.96 1.85 -0.42
N LEU A 27 1.55 2.51 0.59
CA LEU A 27 2.11 1.83 1.75
C LEU A 27 1.02 1.10 2.57
N GLU A 28 -0.13 1.73 2.80
CA GLU A 28 -1.26 1.10 3.48
C GLU A 28 -1.73 -0.16 2.76
N ARG A 29 -1.84 -0.10 1.42
CA ARG A 29 -2.19 -1.29 0.63
C ARG A 29 -1.15 -2.40 0.78
N CYS A 30 0.14 -2.06 0.75
CA CYS A 30 1.21 -3.02 0.95
C CYS A 30 1.19 -3.66 2.35
N PHE A 31 0.84 -2.88 3.39
CA PHE A 31 0.64 -3.43 4.75
C PHE A 31 -0.48 -4.47 4.75
N TYR A 32 -1.66 -4.13 4.22
CA TYR A 32 -2.79 -5.04 4.15
C TYR A 32 -2.42 -6.35 3.43
N LEU A 33 -1.74 -6.26 2.28
CA LEU A 33 -1.32 -7.43 1.53
C LEU A 33 -0.35 -8.31 2.34
N SER A 34 0.60 -7.69 3.03
CA SER A 34 1.56 -8.41 3.88
C SER A 34 0.88 -9.15 5.04
N GLU A 35 -0.11 -8.52 5.69
CA GLU A 35 -0.89 -9.12 6.77
C GLU A 35 -1.72 -10.31 6.27
N LYS A 36 -2.31 -10.22 5.07
CA LYS A 36 -3.03 -11.35 4.46
C LYS A 36 -2.10 -12.50 4.10
N ILE A 37 -0.93 -12.22 3.55
CA ILE A 37 0.08 -13.26 3.25
C ILE A 37 0.50 -13.98 4.53
N GLU A 38 0.76 -13.23 5.60
CA GLU A 38 1.14 -13.82 6.90
C GLU A 38 0.00 -14.62 7.50
N HIS A 39 -1.24 -14.11 7.46
CA HIS A 39 -2.43 -14.83 7.93
C HIS A 39 -2.56 -16.22 7.30
N TYR A 40 -2.49 -16.33 5.97
CA TYR A 40 -2.57 -17.64 5.30
C TYR A 40 -1.33 -18.50 5.53
N THR A 41 -0.17 -17.89 5.78
CA THR A 41 1.05 -18.61 6.18
C THR A 41 0.85 -19.26 7.54
N GLN A 42 0.28 -18.53 8.50
CA GLN A 42 -0.02 -19.03 9.84
C GLN A 42 -1.09 -20.13 9.82
N LEU A 43 -2.16 -19.98 9.03
CA LEU A 43 -3.15 -21.04 8.85
C LEU A 43 -2.51 -22.33 8.32
N ARG A 44 -1.66 -22.24 7.29
CA ARG A 44 -0.94 -23.40 6.76
C ARG A 44 -0.02 -24.05 7.79
N ARG A 45 0.67 -23.25 8.61
CA ARG A 45 1.54 -23.76 9.69
C ARG A 45 0.77 -24.49 10.78
N ARG A 46 -0.44 -24.04 11.10
CA ARG A 46 -1.33 -24.68 12.09
C ARG A 46 -1.95 -25.99 11.58
N GLY A 47 -1.90 -26.23 10.28
CA GLY A 47 -2.53 -27.39 9.67
C GLY A 47 -4.03 -27.20 9.42
N GLY A 48 -4.60 -28.11 8.63
CA GLY A 48 -6.00 -28.10 8.21
C GLY A 48 -6.27 -29.25 7.24
N SER A 49 -7.52 -29.40 6.80
CA SER A 49 -7.83 -30.40 5.78
C SER A 49 -7.12 -30.09 4.46
N ALA A 50 -6.94 -31.11 3.60
CA ALA A 50 -6.31 -30.92 2.28
C ALA A 50 -7.02 -29.84 1.45
N MET A 51 -8.36 -29.78 1.54
CA MET A 51 -9.17 -28.75 0.88
C MET A 51 -8.90 -27.35 1.44
N GLN A 52 -8.82 -27.21 2.77
CA GLN A 52 -8.47 -25.94 3.41
C GLN A 52 -7.07 -25.49 3.01
N MET A 53 -6.08 -26.39 3.05
CA MET A 53 -4.71 -26.09 2.65
C MET A 53 -4.61 -25.64 1.19
N ALA A 54 -5.35 -26.28 0.28
CA ALA A 54 -5.41 -25.90 -1.12
C ALA A 54 -6.02 -24.49 -1.30
N SER A 55 -7.12 -24.20 -0.60
CA SER A 55 -7.76 -22.88 -0.59
C SER A 55 -6.82 -21.79 -0.08
N TRP A 56 -6.16 -22.01 1.07
CA TRP A 56 -5.20 -21.04 1.64
C TRP A 56 -4.00 -20.81 0.72
N ARG A 57 -3.48 -21.86 0.06
CA ARG A 57 -2.41 -21.73 -0.93
C ARG A 57 -2.84 -20.80 -2.08
N LYS A 58 -4.04 -21.01 -2.62
CA LYS A 58 -4.60 -20.18 -3.70
C LYS A 58 -4.79 -18.73 -3.27
N SER A 59 -5.39 -18.50 -2.10
CA SER A 59 -5.58 -17.15 -1.55
C SER A 59 -4.25 -16.45 -1.30
N ARG A 60 -3.29 -17.12 -0.67
CA ARG A 60 -1.94 -16.58 -0.42
C ARG A 60 -1.24 -16.18 -1.72
N SER A 61 -1.28 -17.05 -2.75
CA SER A 61 -0.71 -16.76 -4.06
C SER A 61 -1.27 -15.48 -4.67
N ARG A 62 -2.60 -15.30 -4.61
CA ARG A 62 -3.24 -14.08 -5.12
C ARG A 62 -2.72 -12.81 -4.43
N TYR A 63 -2.56 -12.84 -3.11
CA TYR A 63 -2.02 -11.69 -2.38
C TYR A 63 -0.53 -11.47 -2.67
N GLU A 64 0.26 -12.52 -2.87
CA GLU A 64 1.66 -12.41 -3.29
C GLU A 64 1.79 -11.81 -4.70
N ASP A 65 0.92 -12.19 -5.62
CA ASP A 65 0.87 -11.63 -6.98
C ASP A 65 0.57 -10.14 -6.95
N GLU A 66 -0.43 -9.72 -6.17
CA GLU A 66 -0.76 -8.31 -6.01
C GLU A 66 0.36 -7.53 -5.33
N PHE A 67 0.97 -8.10 -4.28
CA PHE A 67 2.11 -7.51 -3.58
C PHE A 67 3.30 -7.27 -4.52
N ARG A 68 3.59 -8.24 -5.39
CA ARG A 68 4.63 -8.11 -6.43
C ARG A 68 4.26 -7.06 -7.48
N THR A 69 3.01 -7.07 -7.95
CA THR A 69 2.49 -6.13 -8.95
C THR A 69 2.61 -4.68 -8.48
N LEU A 70 2.29 -4.42 -7.21
CA LEU A 70 2.41 -3.09 -6.59
C LEU A 70 3.86 -2.72 -6.19
N ARG A 71 4.83 -3.62 -6.43
CA ARG A 71 6.24 -3.44 -6.07
C ARG A 71 6.42 -3.11 -4.58
N CYS A 72 5.65 -3.76 -3.72
CA CYS A 72 5.64 -3.52 -2.28
C CYS A 72 6.99 -3.80 -1.59
N SER A 73 7.91 -4.50 -2.26
CA SER A 73 9.31 -4.65 -1.83
C SER A 73 10.04 -3.32 -1.63
N LYS A 74 9.61 -2.25 -2.33
CA LYS A 74 10.13 -0.88 -2.13
C LYS A 74 9.85 -0.33 -0.74
N PHE A 75 8.82 -0.84 -0.07
CA PHE A 75 8.42 -0.42 1.27
C PHE A 75 8.94 -1.36 2.36
N SER A 76 9.90 -2.25 2.07
CA SER A 76 10.39 -3.29 2.98
C SER A 76 10.80 -2.77 4.36
N HIS A 77 11.45 -1.60 4.43
CA HIS A 77 11.82 -0.97 5.70
C HIS A 77 10.61 -0.56 6.53
N GLN A 78 9.58 0.02 5.91
CA GLN A 78 8.34 0.42 6.56
C GLN A 78 7.53 -0.82 7.00
N LEU A 79 7.44 -1.83 6.14
CA LEU A 79 6.81 -3.12 6.43
C LEU A 79 7.45 -3.80 7.66
N ARG A 80 8.79 -3.79 7.74
CA ARG A 80 9.52 -4.37 8.88
C ARG A 80 9.29 -3.62 10.19
N ARG A 81 9.18 -2.29 10.14
CA ARG A 81 8.96 -1.47 11.35
C ARG A 81 7.59 -1.67 11.97
N LYS A 82 6.54 -1.87 11.17
CA LYS A 82 5.18 -2.07 11.68
C LYS A 82 4.98 -3.46 12.31
N ASN A 83 5.73 -4.47 11.86
CA ASN A 83 5.67 -5.83 12.39
C ASN A 83 6.49 -6.05 13.69
N ARG A 84 7.11 -4.99 14.24
CA ARG A 84 7.83 -5.02 15.52
C ARG A 84 6.94 -4.41 16.60
#